data_AF-A0A101VE00-F1
#
_entry.id   AF-A0A101VE00-F1
#
_cell.length_a   1.000
_cell.length_b   1.000
_cell.length_c   1.000
_cell.angle_alpha   90.00
_cell.angle_beta   90.00
_cell.angle_gamma   90.00
#
_symmetry.space_group_name_H-M   'P 1'
#
loop_
_entity.id
_entity.type
_entity.pdbx_description
1 polymer ?
#
loop_
_entity_poly.entity_id
_entity_poly.type
_entity_poly.pdbx_seq_one_letter_code
_entity_poly.pdbx_strand_id
1 'polypeptide(L)' 'MPPKFKDLKKYCDKNGWVMIRNTDHWYYEKMLSDGTVLQTKISHAIHKEIPRHLWKLILRKQLNIAEKEFWNSL' A
#
# COMPACT_ATOMS: atom_id res chain seq x y z
N MET A 1 -3.37 -13.71 -7.70
CA MET A 1 -3.09 -14.15 -6.31
C MET A 1 -3.74 -13.16 -5.35
N PRO A 2 -4.26 -13.60 -4.20
CA PRO A 2 -4.71 -12.66 -3.17
C PRO A 2 -3.50 -11.88 -2.63
N PRO A 3 -3.55 -10.54 -2.60
CA PRO A 3 -2.46 -9.73 -2.07
C PRO A 3 -2.41 -9.85 -0.55
N LYS A 4 -1.20 -9.96 0.01
CA LYS A 4 -0.99 -9.98 1.46
C LYS A 4 -0.51 -8.62 1.95
N PHE A 5 -0.67 -8.36 3.24
CA PHE A 5 -0.11 -7.14 3.85
C PHE A 5 1.42 -7.06 3.69
N LYS A 6 2.12 -8.21 3.61
CA LYS A 6 3.55 -8.26 3.26
C LYS A 6 3.85 -7.65 1.88
N ASP A 7 3.02 -7.96 0.89
CA ASP A 7 3.21 -7.47 -0.48
C ASP A 7 2.98 -5.96 -0.54
N LEU A 8 1.94 -5.48 0.15
CA LEU A 8 1.66 -4.06 0.24
C LEU A 8 2.82 -3.29 0.91
N LYS A 9 3.41 -3.85 1.97
CA LYS A 9 4.58 -3.26 2.62
C LYS A 9 5.78 -3.20 1.69
N LYS A 10 6.10 -4.32 1.03
CA LYS A 10 7.22 -4.41 0.09
C LYS A 10 7.07 -3.44 -1.07
N TYR A 11 5.85 -3.28 -1.59
CA TYR A 11 5.54 -2.29 -2.60
C TYR A 11 5.85 -0.87 -2.09
N CYS A 12 5.37 -0.50 -0.90
CA CYS A 12 5.62 0.82 -0.33
C CYS A 12 7.12 1.08 -0.16
N ASP A 13 7.85 0.13 0.42
CA ASP A 13 9.29 0.23 0.65
C ASP A 13 10.09 0.40 -0.66
N LYS A 14 9.66 -0.24 -1.77
CA LYS A 14 10.35 -0.18 -3.07
C LYS A 14 9.94 1.03 -3.93
N ASN A 15 8.72 1.56 -3.76
CA ASN A 15 8.14 2.58 -4.64
C ASN A 15 8.23 4.01 -4.09
N GLY A 16 9.18 4.26 -3.18
CA GLY A 16 9.46 5.58 -2.64
C GLY A 16 8.39 6.10 -1.68
N TRP A 17 7.67 5.22 -0.99
CA TRP A 17 6.81 5.63 0.11
C TRP A 17 7.64 5.84 1.38
N VAL A 18 7.29 6.87 2.15
CA VAL A 18 7.95 7.20 3.41
C VAL A 18 7.07 6.73 4.55
N MET A 19 7.64 5.93 5.46
CA MET A 19 6.95 5.54 6.68
C MET A 19 6.96 6.72 7.66
N ILE A 20 5.78 7.24 7.98
CA ILE A 20 5.63 8.39 8.88
C ILE A 20 5.40 7.97 10.33
N ARG A 21 4.75 6.81 10.55
CA ARG A 21 4.39 6.32 11.88
C ARG A 21 4.37 4.79 11.89
N ASN A 22 4.80 4.23 13.00
CA ASN A 22 4.74 2.81 13.28
C ASN A 22 4.25 2.59 14.71
N THR A 23 2.96 2.32 14.86
CA THR A 23 2.29 2.07 16.15
C THR A 23 1.63 0.71 16.11
N ASP A 24 0.30 0.66 16.16
CA ASP A 24 -0.54 -0.51 15.89
C ASP A 24 -0.51 -0.94 14.40
N HIS A 25 -0.14 -0.01 13.52
CA HIS A 25 -0.01 -0.22 12.08
C HIS A 25 1.17 0.58 11.52
N TRP A 26 1.62 0.21 10.32
CA TRP A 26 2.53 1.05 9.55
C TRP A 26 1.72 2.05 8.73
N TYR A 27 2.05 3.32 8.89
CA TYR A 27 1.50 4.42 8.11
C TYR A 27 2.55 4.90 7.14
N TYR A 28 2.21 4.85 5.86
CA TYR A 28 3.07 5.28 4.76
C TYR A 28 2.42 6.42 4.01
N GLU A 29 3.25 7.36 3.57
CA GLU A 29 2.86 8.46 2.71
C GLU A 29 3.72 8.50 1.45
N LYS A 30 3.12 8.98 0.35
CA LYS A 30 3.84 9.27 -0.88
C LYS A 30 3.32 10.55 -1.48
N MET A 31 4.24 11.49 -1.69
CA MET A 31 3.96 12.70 -2.44
C MET A 31 4.11 12.40 -3.93
N LEU A 32 3.05 12.66 -4.67
CA LEU A 32 3.05 12.62 -6.13
C LEU A 32 3.61 13.93 -6.69
N SER A 33 4.05 13.89 -7.94
CA SER A 33 4.67 15.05 -8.62
C SER A 33 3.71 16.22 -8.83
N ASP A 34 2.40 15.97 -8.80
CA ASP A 34 1.33 16.97 -8.85
C ASP A 34 1.07 17.63 -7.49
N GLY A 35 1.79 17.24 -6.43
CA GLY A 35 1.59 17.69 -5.05
C GLY A 35 0.55 16.91 -4.27
N THR A 36 -0.11 15.92 -4.88
CA THR A 36 -1.08 15.05 -4.18
C THR A 36 -0.35 14.16 -3.18
N VAL A 37 -0.80 14.14 -1.92
CA VAL A 37 -0.26 13.23 -0.90
C VAL A 37 -1.16 12.01 -0.79
N LEU A 38 -0.60 10.86 -1.11
CA LEU A 38 -1.24 9.57 -0.90
C LEU A 38 -0.85 9.01 0.46
N GLN A 39 -1.81 8.36 1.13
CA GLN A 39 -1.59 7.72 2.43
C GLN A 39 -2.12 6.28 2.40
N THR A 40 -1.36 5.36 2.98
CA THR A 40 -1.77 3.96 3.12
C THR A 40 -1.47 3.44 4.52
N LYS A 41 -2.36 2.57 5.01
CA LYS A 41 -2.28 1.95 6.32
C LYS A 41 -2.11 0.45 6.15
N ILE A 42 -1.03 -0.10 6.72
CA ILE A 42 -0.67 -1.51 6.58
C ILE A 42 -0.69 -2.18 7.95
N SER A 43 -1.44 -3.28 8.06
CA SER A 43 -1.46 -4.08 9.29
C SER A 43 -0.15 -4.81 9.49
N HIS A 44 0.26 -4.94 10.75
CA HIS A 44 1.39 -5.80 11.16
C HIS A 44 1.12 -7.28 10.88
N ALA A 45 -0.13 -7.67 10.61
CA ALA A 45 -0.51 -9.02 10.20
C ALA A 45 -0.08 -9.34 8.75
N ILE A 46 1.23 -9.29 8.47
CA ILE A 46 1.85 -9.45 7.15
C ILE A 46 1.48 -10.75 6.42
N HIS A 47 1.17 -11.81 7.18
CA HIS A 47 0.79 -13.12 6.64
C HIS A 47 -0.68 -13.18 6.20
N LYS A 48 -1.53 -12.25 6.67
CA LYS A 48 -2.95 -12.23 6.30
C LYS A 48 -3.13 -11.71 4.88
N GLU A 49 -4.06 -12.36 4.19
CA GLU A 49 -4.56 -11.92 2.91
C GLU A 49 -5.48 -10.71 3.08
N ILE A 50 -5.40 -9.79 2.13
CA ILE A 50 -6.27 -8.63 2.06
C ILE A 50 -7.53 -9.08 1.30
N PRO A 51 -8.73 -8.97 1.92
CA PRO A 51 -9.97 -9.29 1.24
C PRO A 51 -10.12 -8.50 -0.07
N ARG A 52 -10.62 -9.14 -1.12
CA ARG A 52 -10.69 -8.55 -2.47
C ARG A 52 -11.39 -7.19 -2.53
N HIS A 53 -12.46 -7.00 -1.75
CA HIS A 53 -13.18 -5.72 -1.69
C HIS A 53 -12.32 -4.62 -1.06
N LEU A 54 -11.62 -4.95 0.03
CA LEU A 54 -10.71 -4.03 0.70
C LEU A 54 -9.51 -3.70 -0.20
N TRP A 55 -8.98 -4.70 -0.91
CA TRP A 55 -7.88 -4.49 -1.84
C TRP A 55 -8.22 -3.48 -2.95
N LYS A 56 -9.41 -3.61 -3.55
CA LYS A 56 -9.90 -2.63 -4.54
C LYS A 56 -10.02 -1.22 -3.96
N LEU A 57 -10.43 -1.10 -2.69
CA LEU A 57 -10.49 0.19 -2.02
C LEU A 57 -9.10 0.77 -1.78
N ILE A 58 -8.13 -0.03 -1.35
CA ILE A 58 -6.73 0.39 -1.17
C ILE A 58 -6.16 0.89 -2.50
N LEU A 59 -6.30 0.12 -3.58
CA LEU A 59 -5.81 0.53 -4.90
C LEU A 59 -6.43 1.85 -5.37
N ARG A 60 -7.74 2.02 -5.24
CA ARG A 60 -8.44 3.21 -5.75
C ARG A 60 -8.33 4.44 -4.86
N LYS A 61 -8.30 4.26 -3.53
CA LYS A 61 -8.40 5.38 -2.57
C LYS A 61 -7.09 5.70 -1.85
N GLN A 62 -6.16 4.74 -1.76
CA GLN A 62 -4.90 4.93 -1.05
C GLN A 62 -3.72 5.00 -2.01
N LEU A 63 -3.58 4.03 -2.93
CA LEU A 63 -2.45 3.96 -3.84
C LEU A 63 -2.66 4.71 -5.16
N ASN A 64 -3.92 4.87 -5.57
CA ASN A 64 -4.34 5.45 -6.86
C ASN A 64 -3.64 4.82 -8.09
N ILE A 65 -3.54 3.49 -8.12
CA ILE A 65 -2.90 2.74 -9.21
C ILE A 65 -3.76 1.55 -9.64
N ALA A 66 -3.43 0.96 -10.78
CA ALA A 66 -4.02 -0.30 -11.21
C ALA A 66 -3.39 -1.50 -10.50
N GLU A 67 -4.17 -2.58 -10.34
CA GLU A 67 -3.68 -3.83 -9.74
C GLU A 67 -2.47 -4.40 -10.51
N LYS A 68 -2.48 -4.30 -11.85
CA LYS A 68 -1.36 -4.77 -12.69
C LYS A 68 -0.07 -4.02 -12.40
N GLU A 69 -0.15 -2.71 -12.19
CA GLU A 69 1.01 -1.86 -11.89
C GLU A 69 1.61 -2.23 -10.53
N PHE A 70 0.75 -2.47 -9.53
CA PHE A 70 1.18 -2.94 -8.22
C PHE A 70 2.04 -4.22 -8.31
N TRP A 71 1.57 -5.23 -9.05
CA TRP A 71 2.30 -6.49 -9.22
C TRP A 71 3.57 -6.36 -10.05
N ASN A 72 3.60 -5.48 -11.05
CA ASN A 72 4.80 -5.22 -11.85
C ASN A 72 5.91 -4.53 -11.04
N SER A 73 5.53 -3.73 -10.04
CA SER A 73 6.46 -2.96 -9.20
C SER A 73 6.98 -3.72 -7.98
N LEU A 74 6.45 -4.90 -7.68
CA LEU A 74 6.85 -5.75 -6.54
C LEU A 74 8.21 -6.44 -6.72
#